data_AF-A0ABD2NT58-F1
#
_entry.id   AF-A0ABD2NT58-F1
#
_cell.length_a   1.000
_cell.length_b   1.000
_cell.length_c   1.000
_cell.angle_alpha   90.00
_cell.angle_beta   90.00
_cell.angle_gamma   90.00
#
_symmetry.space_group_name_H-M   'P 1'
#
loop_
_entity.id
_entity.type
_entity.pdbx_description
1 polymer ?
#
loop_
_entity_poly.entity_id
_entity_poly.type
_entity_poly.pdbx_seq_one_letter_code
_entity_poly.pdbx_strand_id
1 'polypeptide(L)'
;ILSEGHQKQEYLNLMTEYGYTSLINNPTRVTPTTVTYLDHVFIRSAGSLQEDTIPFIYKSKITDHYAVGIQTVFGLRKASPSEQDKWTRRAKGYKDLKKHLRIEDWSFLKYIKNAEDITEMFISMLHSYVVQRKFEFQGNKRKNSIG
;
A
#
# COMPACT_ATOMS: atom_id res chain seq x y z
N ILE A 1 -21.83 21.42 -20.49
CA ILE A 1 -20.66 21.16 -19.61
C ILE A 1 -21.18 21.19 -18.19
N LEU A 2 -21.29 20.04 -17.52
CA LEU A 2 -21.74 19.96 -16.14
C LEU A 2 -20.71 20.63 -15.22
N SER A 3 -21.15 21.39 -14.23
CA SER A 3 -20.25 22.02 -13.25
C SER A 3 -19.45 20.96 -12.49
N GLU A 4 -18.24 21.30 -12.03
CA GLU A 4 -17.36 20.34 -11.32
C GLU A 4 -18.05 19.71 -10.09
N GLY A 5 -18.95 20.45 -9.43
CA GLY A 5 -19.77 19.94 -8.34
C GLY A 5 -20.76 18.84 -8.76
N HIS A 6 -21.34 18.94 -9.97
CA HIS A 6 -22.21 17.88 -10.52
C HIS A 6 -21.41 16.61 -10.82
N GLN A 7 -20.22 16.74 -11.41
CA GLN A 7 -19.38 15.58 -11.76
C GLN A 7 -18.90 14.83 -10.52
N LYS A 8 -18.56 15.55 -9.44
CA LYS A 8 -18.19 14.92 -8.16
C LYS A 8 -19.37 14.15 -7.55
N GLN A 9 -20.57 14.73 -7.57
CA GLN A 9 -21.74 14.07 -7.02
C GLN A 9 -22.12 12.83 -7.84
N GLU A 10 -22.04 12.91 -9.17
CA GLU A 10 -22.24 11.77 -10.07
C GLU A 10 -21.25 10.65 -9.78
N TYR A 11 -19.97 10.97 -9.59
CA TYR A 11 -18.95 9.98 -9.20
C TYR A 11 -19.30 9.27 -7.89
N LEU A 12 -19.67 10.02 -6.84
CA LEU A 12 -20.05 9.43 -5.55
C LEU A 12 -21.34 8.61 -5.63
N ASN A 13 -22.32 9.09 -6.40
CA ASN A 13 -23.58 8.39 -6.63
C ASN A 13 -23.32 7.06 -7.36
N LEU A 14 -22.49 7.07 -8.39
CA LEU A 14 -22.11 5.87 -9.14
C LEU A 14 -21.47 4.83 -8.21
N MET A 15 -20.48 5.22 -7.40
CA MET A 15 -19.85 4.29 -6.46
C MET A 15 -20.87 3.67 -5.50
N THR A 16 -21.79 4.48 -4.98
CA THR A 16 -22.85 4.03 -4.09
C THR A 16 -23.82 3.06 -4.78
N GLU A 17 -24.20 3.33 -6.02
CA GLU A 17 -25.07 2.47 -6.83
C GLU A 17 -24.49 1.06 -7.03
N TYR A 18 -23.16 0.95 -7.18
CA TYR A 18 -22.46 -0.32 -7.28
C TYR A 18 -22.15 -0.97 -5.91
N GLY A 19 -22.70 -0.43 -4.82
CA GLY A 19 -22.57 -0.97 -3.46
C GLY A 19 -21.22 -0.70 -2.80
N TYR A 20 -20.52 0.36 -3.22
CA TYR A 20 -19.31 0.82 -2.56
C TYR A 20 -19.62 1.88 -1.49
N THR A 21 -18.92 1.79 -0.37
CA THR A 21 -18.96 2.81 0.70
C THR A 21 -17.64 3.55 0.76
N SER A 22 -17.70 4.89 0.77
CA SER A 22 -16.51 5.73 0.95
C SER A 22 -16.05 5.72 2.41
N LEU A 23 -14.77 5.39 2.62
CA LEU A 23 -14.13 5.34 3.93
C LEU A 23 -13.32 6.60 4.27
N ILE A 24 -12.87 7.35 3.25
CA ILE A 24 -12.09 8.58 3.42
C ILE A 24 -12.87 9.74 2.83
N ASN A 25 -13.35 10.63 3.71
CA ASN A 25 -14.12 11.82 3.34
C ASN A 25 -13.50 13.10 3.93
N ASN A 26 -12.21 13.04 4.29
CA ASN A 26 -11.44 14.16 4.83
C ASN A 26 -10.47 14.72 3.77
N PRO A 27 -9.94 15.94 3.93
CA PRO A 27 -8.97 16.49 2.99
C PRO A 27 -7.70 15.65 2.91
N THR A 28 -7.27 15.41 1.68
CA THR A 28 -6.11 14.58 1.35
C THR A 28 -5.05 15.37 0.61
N ARG A 29 -5.36 16.60 0.19
CA ARG A 29 -4.36 17.56 -0.27
C ARG A 29 -4.60 18.92 0.38
N VAL A 30 -3.56 19.44 1.03
CA VAL A 30 -3.55 20.71 1.74
C VAL A 30 -2.35 21.52 1.28
N THR A 31 -2.64 22.64 0.61
CA THR A 31 -1.66 23.66 0.27
C THR A 31 -1.84 24.87 1.19
N PRO A 32 -0.96 25.88 1.15
CA PRO A 32 -1.15 27.11 1.93
C PRO A 32 -2.46 27.87 1.61
N THR A 33 -3.01 27.68 0.41
CA THR A 33 -4.16 28.45 -0.08
C THR A 33 -5.39 27.61 -0.36
N THR A 34 -5.26 26.28 -0.43
CA THR A 34 -6.33 25.37 -0.83
C THR A 34 -6.36 24.10 0.00
N VAL A 35 -7.57 23.58 0.20
CA VAL A 35 -7.83 22.30 0.87
C VAL A 35 -8.75 21.49 -0.03
N THR A 36 -8.32 20.30 -0.44
CA THR A 36 -9.04 19.48 -1.42
C THR A 36 -9.17 18.02 -0.97
N TYR A 37 -10.21 17.36 -1.51
CA TYR A 37 -10.64 16.01 -1.18
C TYR A 37 -10.51 15.16 -2.44
N LEU A 38 -9.27 14.89 -2.87
CA LEU A 38 -9.00 14.27 -4.16
C LEU A 38 -8.87 12.75 -4.02
N ASP A 39 -8.19 12.31 -2.97
CA ASP A 39 -7.96 10.90 -2.72
C ASP A 39 -9.16 10.29 -1.97
N HIS A 40 -9.80 9.31 -2.59
CA HIS A 40 -10.91 8.56 -2.03
C HIS A 40 -10.55 7.10 -1.86
N VAL A 41 -11.11 6.48 -0.82
CA VAL A 41 -10.97 5.06 -0.56
C VAL A 41 -12.36 4.47 -0.44
N PHE A 42 -12.67 3.50 -1.28
CA PHE A 42 -13.95 2.82 -1.30
C PHE A 42 -13.78 1.34 -0.97
N ILE A 43 -14.73 0.77 -0.24
CA ILE A 43 -14.83 -0.68 -0.06
C ILE A 43 -16.19 -1.17 -0.52
N ARG A 44 -16.20 -2.36 -1.11
CA ARG A 44 -17.41 -3.13 -1.40
C ARG A 44 -17.35 -4.36 -0.53
N SER A 45 -18.06 -4.34 0.59
CA SER A 45 -18.09 -5.45 1.55
C SER A 45 -19.53 -5.89 1.76
N ALA A 46 -19.76 -7.19 1.62
CA ALA A 46 -20.91 -7.84 2.24
C ALA A 46 -20.47 -8.35 3.62
N GLY A 47 -20.95 -7.73 4.71
CA GLY A 47 -20.73 -8.20 6.08
C GLY A 47 -19.57 -7.52 6.83
N SER A 48 -18.99 -8.23 7.79
CA SER A 48 -18.10 -7.73 8.87
C SER A 48 -16.79 -7.08 8.42
N LEU A 49 -16.42 -7.18 7.13
CA LEU A 49 -15.18 -6.58 6.62
C LEU A 49 -15.13 -5.06 6.85
N GLN A 50 -16.29 -4.41 6.87
CA GLN A 50 -16.39 -2.97 7.14
C GLN A 50 -16.07 -2.64 8.61
N GLU A 51 -16.43 -3.51 9.55
CA GLU A 51 -16.10 -3.36 10.98
C GLU A 51 -14.61 -3.66 11.25
N ASP A 52 -14.04 -4.56 10.45
CA ASP A 52 -12.63 -4.94 10.50
C ASP A 52 -11.71 -3.97 9.76
N THR A 53 -12.25 -2.91 9.14
CA THR A 53 -11.51 -2.00 8.28
C THR A 53 -11.41 -0.61 8.88
N ILE A 54 -10.18 -0.18 9.21
CA ILE A 54 -9.87 1.13 9.78
C ILE A 54 -9.19 2.00 8.71
N PRO A 55 -9.88 2.97 8.11
CA PRO A 55 -9.27 3.91 7.19
C PRO A 55 -8.46 4.98 7.96
N PHE A 56 -7.34 5.42 7.39
CA PHE A 56 -6.53 6.47 8.00
C PHE A 56 -5.90 7.41 6.96
N ILE A 57 -5.58 8.62 7.43
CA ILE A 57 -4.81 9.62 6.68
C ILE A 57 -3.54 9.91 7.45
N TYR A 58 -2.40 9.63 6.82
CA TYR A 58 -1.10 9.97 7.36
C TYR A 58 -0.73 11.40 6.96
N LYS A 59 -0.89 12.32 7.92
CA LYS A 59 -0.56 13.72 7.74
C LYS A 59 0.95 13.93 7.86
N SER A 60 1.57 14.40 6.79
CA SER A 60 2.99 14.72 6.72
C SER A 60 3.19 16.08 6.07
N LYS A 61 4.35 16.70 6.29
CA LYS A 61 4.76 17.96 5.64
C LYS A 61 5.74 17.73 4.48
N ILE A 62 5.96 16.48 4.09
CA ILE A 62 6.90 16.13 3.01
C ILE A 62 6.32 16.56 1.65
N THR A 63 5.01 16.45 1.46
CA THR A 63 4.26 16.84 0.27
C THR A 63 2.98 17.59 0.66
N ASP A 64 2.33 18.26 -0.29
CA ASP A 64 1.00 18.86 -0.11
C ASP A 64 -0.12 17.79 -0.10
N HIS A 65 0.16 16.57 -0.54
CA HIS A 65 -0.72 15.41 -0.39
C HIS A 65 -0.44 14.63 0.90
N TYR A 66 -1.50 14.21 1.59
CA TYR A 66 -1.47 13.27 2.71
C TYR A 66 -1.68 11.86 2.19
N ALA A 67 -0.86 10.92 2.64
CA ALA A 67 -1.02 9.52 2.26
C ALA A 67 -2.30 8.95 2.89
N VAL A 68 -3.14 8.30 2.08
CA VAL A 68 -4.33 7.58 2.54
C VAL A 68 -4.02 6.10 2.65
N GLY A 69 -4.61 5.44 3.64
CA GLY A 69 -4.40 4.02 3.86
C GLY A 69 -5.58 3.34 4.53
N ILE A 70 -5.54 2.02 4.49
CA ILE A 70 -6.50 1.14 5.14
C ILE A 70 -5.73 0.16 6.00
N GLN A 71 -6.17 -0.02 7.23
CA GLN A 71 -5.77 -1.14 8.07
C GLN A 71 -6.94 -2.11 8.17
N THR A 72 -6.77 -3.32 7.62
CA THR A 72 -7.74 -4.41 7.82
C THR A 72 -7.26 -5.29 8.97
N VAL A 73 -8.04 -5.36 10.03
CA VAL A 73 -7.84 -6.28 11.16
C VAL A 73 -8.54 -7.57 10.83
N PHE A 74 -7.82 -8.53 10.25
CA PHE A 74 -8.37 -9.88 10.14
C PHE A 74 -8.51 -10.42 11.55
N GLY A 75 -9.75 -10.49 12.04
CA GLY A 75 -10.07 -11.27 13.23
C GLY A 75 -9.37 -12.62 13.11
N LEU A 76 -8.73 -13.08 14.19
CA LEU A 76 -8.23 -14.44 14.30
C LEU A 76 -9.44 -15.38 14.25
N ARG A 77 -10.10 -15.53 13.09
CA ARG A 77 -10.84 -16.72 12.77
C ARG A 77 -9.81 -17.81 12.93
N LYS A 78 -9.88 -18.53 14.05
CA LYS A 78 -9.10 -19.73 14.29
C LYS A 78 -9.27 -20.55 13.02
N ALA A 79 -8.26 -20.54 12.16
CA ALA A 79 -8.25 -21.43 11.02
C ALA A 79 -8.45 -22.81 11.65
N SER A 80 -9.50 -23.52 11.24
CA SER A 80 -9.55 -24.94 11.56
C SER A 80 -8.19 -25.51 11.15
N PRO A 81 -7.53 -26.35 11.97
CA PRO A 81 -6.15 -26.76 11.73
C PRO A 81 -5.89 -27.50 10.41
N SER A 82 -6.89 -27.66 9.53
CA SER A 82 -6.85 -28.58 8.41
C SER A 82 -6.38 -28.02 7.07
N GLU A 83 -6.41 -26.71 6.77
CA GLU A 83 -6.14 -26.25 5.39
C GLU A 83 -5.41 -24.90 5.27
N GLN A 84 -4.28 -24.74 5.98
CA GLN A 84 -3.37 -23.63 5.71
C GLN A 84 -1.99 -24.16 5.35
N ASP A 85 -1.83 -24.53 4.07
CA ASP A 85 -0.54 -24.50 3.39
C ASP A 85 -0.07 -23.03 3.34
N LYS A 86 0.41 -22.53 4.48
CA LYS A 86 1.05 -21.22 4.60
C LYS A 86 2.41 -21.31 3.92
N TRP A 87 2.44 -20.97 2.64
CA TRP A 87 3.66 -20.60 1.95
C TRP A 87 4.21 -19.31 2.57
N THR A 88 4.96 -19.46 3.65
CA THR A 88 5.72 -18.35 4.24
C THR A 88 6.96 -18.13 3.41
N ARG A 89 6.87 -17.25 2.40
CA ARG A 89 8.05 -16.78 1.67
C ARG A 89 8.88 -15.87 2.59
N ARG A 90 9.89 -16.43 3.26
CA ARG A 90 10.91 -15.60 3.94
C ARG A 90 11.95 -15.20 2.92
N ALA A 91 12.01 -13.92 2.59
CA ALA A 91 13.13 -13.35 1.84
C ALA A 91 14.39 -13.40 2.73
N LYS A 92 15.24 -14.40 2.51
CA LYS A 92 16.56 -14.50 3.14
C LYS A 92 17.44 -13.42 2.48
N GLY A 93 17.74 -12.34 3.21
CA GLY A 93 18.55 -11.21 2.68
C GLY A 93 17.98 -9.81 2.94
N TYR A 94 16.75 -9.68 3.45
CA TYR A 94 16.15 -8.36 3.72
C TYR A 94 16.97 -7.50 4.72
N LYS A 95 17.58 -8.13 5.73
CA LYS A 95 18.47 -7.44 6.68
C LYS A 95 19.70 -6.86 5.99
N ASP A 96 20.22 -7.53 4.96
CA ASP A 96 21.37 -7.08 4.19
C ASP A 96 20.98 -5.96 3.22
N LEU A 97 19.82 -6.08 2.55
CA LEU A 97 19.28 -5.02 1.70
C LEU A 97 19.10 -3.71 2.48
N LYS A 98 18.52 -3.80 3.69
CA LYS A 98 18.36 -2.63 4.58
C LYS A 98 19.70 -2.00 4.97
N LYS A 99 20.76 -2.81 5.14
CA LYS A 99 22.10 -2.30 5.44
C LYS A 99 22.71 -1.57 4.24
N HIS A 100 22.52 -2.09 3.03
CA HIS A 100 23.03 -1.49 1.79
C HIS A 100 22.32 -0.18 1.44
N LEU A 101 20.98 -0.16 1.48
CA LEU A 101 20.21 1.07 1.24
C LEU A 101 20.56 2.20 2.22
N ARG A 102 21.08 1.86 3.41
CA ARG A 102 21.53 2.83 4.42
C ARG A 102 22.89 3.45 4.12
N ILE A 103 23.77 2.76 3.38
CA ILE A 103 25.11 3.24 3.05
C ILE A 103 25.22 3.78 1.62
N GLU A 104 24.20 3.53 0.79
CA GLU A 104 24.10 4.08 -0.56
C GLU A 104 24.08 5.61 -0.50
N ASP A 105 24.86 6.25 -1.38
CA ASP A 105 24.86 7.70 -1.52
C ASP A 105 23.70 8.12 -2.42
N TRP A 106 22.76 8.87 -1.85
CA TRP A 106 21.59 9.40 -2.55
C TRP A 106 21.78 10.84 -3.06
N SER A 107 22.99 11.39 -2.93
CA SER A 107 23.30 12.77 -3.32
C SER A 107 22.98 13.06 -4.80
N PHE A 108 23.12 12.04 -5.66
CA PHE A 108 22.87 12.15 -7.10
C PHE A 108 21.41 12.48 -7.45
N LEU A 109 20.45 12.15 -6.57
CA LEU A 109 19.03 12.44 -6.78
C LEU A 109 18.74 13.94 -6.92
N LYS A 110 19.62 14.80 -6.40
CA LYS A 110 19.50 16.26 -6.50
C LYS A 110 19.64 16.78 -7.94
N TYR A 111 20.23 15.98 -8.83
CA TYR A 111 20.55 16.41 -10.20
C TYR A 111 19.57 15.84 -11.24
N ILE A 112 18.71 14.91 -10.86
CA ILE A 112 17.72 14.31 -11.75
C ILE A 112 16.42 15.12 -11.65
N LYS A 113 15.93 15.60 -12.80
CA LYS A 113 14.74 16.47 -12.87
C LYS A 113 13.45 15.70 -13.14
N ASN A 114 13.56 14.46 -13.61
CA ASN A 114 12.43 13.63 -14.01
C ASN A 114 12.17 12.55 -12.95
N ALA A 115 10.92 12.45 -12.49
CA ALA A 115 10.50 11.47 -11.49
C ALA A 115 10.48 10.03 -12.05
N GLU A 116 10.13 9.84 -13.33
CA GLU A 116 10.23 8.54 -14.00
C GLU A 116 11.67 8.02 -13.96
N ASP A 117 12.65 8.86 -14.36
CA ASP A 117 14.07 8.46 -14.41
C ASP A 117 14.60 8.05 -13.03
N ILE A 118 14.22 8.77 -11.98
CA ILE A 118 14.58 8.43 -10.58
C ILE A 118 13.97 7.07 -10.20
N THR A 119 12.71 6.84 -10.59
CA THR A 119 11.99 5.62 -10.25
C THR A 119 12.58 4.42 -10.96
N GLU A 120 12.90 4.53 -12.25
CA GLU A 120 13.55 3.49 -13.02
C GLU A 120 14.94 3.16 -12.48
N MET A 121 15.74 4.18 -12.13
CA MET A 121 17.04 3.99 -11.49
C MET A 121 16.92 3.25 -10.15
N PHE A 122 15.96 3.65 -9.31
CA PHE A 122 15.72 3.01 -8.02
C PHE A 122 15.31 1.54 -8.18
N ILE A 123 14.40 1.25 -9.12
CA ILE A 123 13.95 -0.12 -9.42
C ILE A 123 15.11 -0.95 -9.95
N SER A 124 15.92 -0.40 -10.87
CA SER A 124 17.08 -1.08 -11.44
C SER A 124 18.14 -1.41 -10.37
N MET A 125 18.42 -0.46 -9.47
CA MET A 125 19.32 -0.66 -8.34
C MET A 125 18.78 -1.71 -7.36
N LEU A 126 17.48 -1.69 -7.01
CA LEU A 126 16.88 -2.73 -6.19
C LEU A 126 16.95 -4.11 -6.87
N HIS A 127 16.68 -4.16 -8.17
CA HIS A 127 16.74 -5.38 -8.95
C HIS A 127 18.17 -5.96 -8.99
N SER A 128 19.19 -5.12 -9.12
CA SER A 128 20.59 -5.58 -9.07
C SER A 128 20.95 -6.17 -7.70
N TYR A 129 20.50 -5.55 -6.60
CA TYR A 129 20.67 -6.10 -5.25
C TYR A 129 19.91 -7.41 -5.04
N VAL A 130 18.75 -7.56 -5.67
CA VAL A 130 17.91 -8.76 -5.60
C VAL A 130 18.46 -9.91 -6.45
N VAL A 131 18.90 -9.65 -7.68
CA VAL A 131 19.39 -10.67 -8.60
C VAL A 131 20.79 -11.16 -8.25
N GLN A 132 21.70 -10.26 -7.83
CA GLN A 132 23.08 -10.65 -7.48
C GLN A 132 23.16 -11.54 -6.23
N ARG A 133 22.13 -11.52 -5.37
CA ARG A 133 22.07 -12.34 -4.17
C ARG A 133 20.89 -13.29 -4.30
N LYS A 134 21.12 -14.52 -4.79
CA LYS A 134 20.13 -15.59 -4.88
C LYS A 134 19.20 -15.60 -3.65
N PHE A 135 18.03 -14.96 -3.77
CA PHE A 135 16.98 -15.07 -2.77
C PHE A 135 16.43 -16.48 -2.92
N GLU A 136 17.03 -17.44 -2.21
CA GLU A 136 16.54 -18.81 -2.21
C GLU A 136 15.20 -18.85 -1.47
N PHE A 137 14.15 -19.18 -2.21
CA PHE A 137 12.83 -19.41 -1.67
C PHE A 137 12.81 -20.80 -1.01
N GLN A 138 12.82 -20.85 0.33
CA GLN A 138 12.58 -22.10 1.05
C GLN A 138 11.08 -22.30 1.27
N GLY A 139 10.51 -23.34 0.64
CA GLY A 139 9.23 -23.89 1.02
C GLY A 139 9.42 -24.91 2.14
N ASN A 140 9.03 -24.57 3.37
CA ASN A 140 9.01 -25.55 4.45
C ASN A 140 7.67 -26.29 4.44
N LYS A 141 7.65 -27.51 3.87
CA LYS A 141 6.61 -28.49 4.23
C LYS A 141 6.91 -28.99 5.64
N ARG A 142 6.09 -28.61 6.62
CA ARG A 142 6.12 -29.29 7.92
C ARG A 142 5.63 -30.73 7.68
N LYS A 143 6.47 -31.72 8.02
CA LYS A 143 5.98 -33.09 8.23
C LYS A 143 5.08 -33.04 9.46
N ASN A 144 3.81 -33.35 9.30
CA ASN A 144 2.93 -33.63 10.43
C ASN A 144 3.48 -34.89 11.12
N SER A 145 4.12 -34.72 12.27
CA SER A 145 4.31 -35.83 13.22
C SER A 145 2.97 -36.02 13.93
N ILE A 146 2.27 -37.09 13.58
CA ILE A 146 1.18 -37.61 14.38
C ILE A 146 1.81 -38.23 15.62
N GLY A 147 1.46 -37.71 16.79
CA GLY A 147 1.84 -38.19 18.12
C GLY A 147 0.80 -37.73 19.12
#